data_AF-A0A353MZT2-F1
#
_entry.id   AF-A0A353MZT2-F1
#
_cell.length_a   1.000
_cell.length_b   1.000
_cell.length_c   1.000
_cell.angle_alpha   90.00
_cell.angle_beta   90.00
_cell.angle_gamma   90.00
#
_symmetry.space_group_name_H-M   'P 1'
#
loop_
_entity.id
_entity.type
_entity.pdbx_description
1 polymer ?
#
loop_
_entity_poly.entity_id
_entity_poly.type
_entity_poly.pdbx_seq_one_letter_code
_entity_poly.pdbx_strand_id
1 'polypeptide(L)'
;MRWRSGKDLRELFLSYFERKDHRRFPSFSLVPDDPSILFTIAGMVPFKPYFLGMRVPSFSRATTSQKCVRTNDIENVGRTARHHTLFEMLGNFSFGDYFKSGAAAFAWEFLTDEVGLDPDRLYPTIFREDEEAFSIWNGEIGVPADRIYRMGEEDNFWSVGPVGPCGPCSELIYDQGPSFSCGRSDCGVGCDCDRYLEVWNLVFMQYNRLEDGSLEPLPKQNIDTGMGLERLSSVVQQVPGDFQTDLFKPLVEKSCEICGIRYGEDPMGDMAARVISDHFRATAFMIADGVLPSNEGRGYVLRRILRRAVRFGRLFGVDRPFLMDLFPALLEVMSDPYTELVEQRPLAEQVIEMEEDRFGRTLEQGLRLLESEIGSLSGKRGATLSGRVAFELYDTFGFPYELTEEVCQEKGVSVDREGFTGEMEKQRERARAGAKTVSGGLGKGLFEEIRERHGATAFSGYVSERIHTTVTAV
;
A
#
# COMPACT_ATOMS: atom_id res chain seq x y z
N MET A 1 -20.61 -19.85 9.29
CA MET A 1 -19.92 -18.54 9.39
C MET A 1 -20.70 -17.58 10.28
N ARG A 2 -20.08 -17.03 11.33
CA ARG A 2 -20.65 -16.02 12.23
C ARG A 2 -20.11 -14.64 11.83
N TRP A 3 -20.98 -13.64 11.75
CA TRP A 3 -20.56 -12.25 11.50
C TRP A 3 -19.59 -11.77 12.60
N ARG A 4 -18.52 -11.10 12.20
CA ARG A 4 -17.53 -10.46 13.09
C ARG A 4 -17.08 -9.12 12.48
N SER A 5 -16.80 -8.15 13.34
CA SER A 5 -16.19 -6.88 12.94
C SER A 5 -14.74 -7.11 12.45
N GLY A 6 -14.20 -6.21 11.64
CA GLY A 6 -12.79 -6.27 11.25
C GLY A 6 -11.87 -6.17 12.47
N LYS A 7 -12.27 -5.40 13.49
CA LYS A 7 -11.57 -5.34 14.78
C LYS A 7 -11.53 -6.70 15.49
N ASP A 8 -12.67 -7.40 15.55
CA ASP A 8 -12.75 -8.72 16.17
C ASP A 8 -11.94 -9.75 15.38
N LEU A 9 -11.94 -9.68 14.05
CA LEU A 9 -11.14 -10.57 13.20
C LEU A 9 -9.64 -10.36 13.40
N ARG A 10 -9.20 -9.10 13.49
CA ARG A 10 -7.81 -8.76 13.82
C ARG A 10 -7.39 -9.36 15.16
N GLU A 11 -8.19 -9.16 16.20
CA GLU A 11 -7.88 -9.68 17.54
C GLU A 11 -7.95 -11.22 17.59
N LEU A 12 -8.92 -11.82 16.89
CA LEU A 12 -9.03 -13.28 16.77
C LEU A 12 -7.78 -13.88 16.14
N PHE A 13 -7.26 -13.27 15.08
CA PHE A 13 -6.02 -13.68 14.42
C PHE A 13 -4.81 -13.59 15.36
N LEU A 14 -4.59 -12.43 15.97
CA LEU A 14 -3.43 -12.19 16.81
C LEU A 14 -3.43 -13.11 18.03
N SER A 15 -4.57 -13.22 18.71
CA SER A 15 -4.72 -14.09 19.87
C SER A 15 -4.62 -15.58 19.53
N TYR A 16 -5.08 -15.99 18.33
CA TYR A 16 -4.91 -17.35 17.84
C TYR A 16 -3.43 -17.72 17.73
N PHE A 17 -2.62 -16.87 17.09
CA PHE A 17 -1.19 -17.14 16.95
C PHE A 17 -0.42 -17.01 18.26
N GLU A 18 -0.84 -16.13 19.18
CA GLU A 18 -0.32 -16.11 20.56
C GLU A 18 -0.56 -17.45 21.28
N ARG A 19 -1.73 -18.09 21.11
CA ARG A 19 -1.99 -19.45 21.63
C ARG A 19 -1.13 -20.54 20.97
N LYS A 20 -0.54 -20.26 19.80
CA LYS A 20 0.41 -21.14 19.07
C LYS A 20 1.86 -20.71 19.30
N ASP A 21 2.16 -20.06 20.42
CA ASP A 21 3.48 -19.60 20.85
C ASP A 21 4.14 -18.56 19.94
N HIS A 22 3.35 -17.79 19.18
CA HIS A 22 3.88 -16.64 18.44
C HIS A 22 3.95 -15.42 19.33
N ARG A 23 5.06 -14.68 19.25
CA ARG A 23 5.16 -13.38 19.89
C ARG A 23 4.38 -12.35 19.07
N ARG A 24 3.35 -11.75 19.67
CA ARG A 24 2.65 -10.60 19.08
C ARG A 24 3.55 -9.37 19.10
N PHE A 25 3.67 -8.71 17.95
CA PHE A 25 4.28 -7.39 17.83
C PHE A 25 3.22 -6.36 17.45
N PRO A 26 3.37 -5.09 17.89
CA PRO A 26 2.59 -4.01 17.31
C PRO A 26 2.94 -3.88 15.82
N SER A 27 2.08 -3.21 15.06
CA SER A 27 2.45 -2.82 13.70
C SER A 27 3.68 -1.92 13.71
N PHE A 28 4.55 -2.10 12.72
CA PHE A 28 5.69 -1.24 12.50
C PHE A 28 5.30 -0.03 11.64
N SER A 29 6.19 0.98 11.58
CA SER A 29 6.01 2.17 10.75
C SER A 29 5.88 1.83 9.27
N LEU A 30 5.13 2.64 8.52
CA LEU A 30 5.10 2.64 7.06
C LEU A 30 6.44 3.07 6.45
N VAL A 31 7.30 3.73 7.22
CA VAL A 31 8.65 4.13 6.80
C VAL A 31 9.65 3.06 7.27
N PRO A 32 10.10 2.16 6.39
CA PRO A 32 11.04 1.12 6.78
C PRO A 32 12.45 1.69 6.97
N ASP A 33 13.24 1.01 7.80
CA ASP A 33 14.68 1.29 7.97
C ASP A 33 15.50 0.98 6.71
N ASP A 34 14.98 0.10 5.83
CA ASP A 34 15.62 -0.29 4.57
C ASP A 34 15.47 0.84 3.53
N PRO A 35 16.56 1.50 3.10
CA PRO A 35 16.50 2.62 2.15
C PRO A 35 16.11 2.18 0.73
N SER A 36 16.16 0.87 0.41
CA SER A 36 15.74 0.35 -0.89
C SER A 36 14.22 0.20 -1.01
N ILE A 37 13.49 0.27 0.11
CA ILE A 37 12.04 0.05 0.15
C ILE A 37 11.33 1.37 0.44
N LEU A 38 10.40 1.76 -0.44
CA LEU A 38 9.70 3.03 -0.30
C LEU A 38 8.72 3.02 0.87
N PHE A 39 7.91 1.98 1.03
CA PHE A 39 7.00 1.83 2.17
C PHE A 39 7.01 0.39 2.66
N THR A 40 6.63 0.19 3.91
CA THR A 40 6.32 -1.15 4.42
C THR A 40 5.14 -1.73 3.61
N ILE A 41 5.45 -2.61 2.65
CA ILE A 41 4.47 -3.16 1.68
C ILE A 41 3.84 -4.49 2.14
N ALA A 42 4.43 -5.12 3.15
CA ALA A 42 4.04 -6.42 3.70
C ALA A 42 4.49 -6.57 5.16
N GLY A 43 3.87 -7.50 5.90
CA GLY A 43 4.19 -7.82 7.29
C GLY A 43 5.62 -8.30 7.53
N MET A 44 6.25 -8.92 6.53
CA MET A 44 7.62 -9.43 6.60
C MET A 44 8.72 -8.37 6.54
N VAL A 45 8.44 -7.17 6.03
CA VAL A 45 9.48 -6.16 5.75
C VAL A 45 10.31 -5.82 7.00
N PRO A 46 9.71 -5.55 8.17
CA PRO A 46 10.46 -5.30 9.41
C PRO A 46 11.31 -6.50 9.87
N PHE A 47 10.96 -7.71 9.44
CA PHE A 47 11.64 -8.95 9.82
C PHE A 47 12.69 -9.43 8.80
N LYS A 48 12.85 -8.74 7.66
CA LYS A 48 13.81 -9.08 6.60
C LYS A 48 15.23 -9.39 7.12
N PRO A 49 15.82 -8.64 8.08
CA PRO A 49 17.15 -8.96 8.61
C PRO A 49 17.24 -10.32 9.32
N TYR A 50 16.14 -10.82 9.89
CA TYR A 50 16.10 -12.13 10.55
C TYR A 50 16.00 -13.26 9.52
N PHE A 51 15.18 -13.10 8.47
CA PHE A 51 15.08 -14.08 7.38
C PHE A 51 16.41 -14.27 6.64
N LEU A 52 17.16 -13.17 6.45
CA LEU A 52 18.49 -13.20 5.83
C LEU A 52 19.61 -13.69 6.76
N GLY A 53 19.31 -13.97 8.04
CA GLY A 53 20.32 -14.35 9.04
C GLY A 53 21.29 -13.22 9.44
N MET A 54 21.02 -11.98 9.04
CA MET A 54 21.83 -10.81 9.41
C MET A 54 21.68 -10.44 10.88
N ARG A 55 20.54 -10.80 11.49
CA ARG A 55 20.29 -10.69 12.92
C ARG A 55 19.73 -12.01 13.45
N VAL A 56 20.07 -12.34 14.69
CA VAL A 56 19.50 -13.51 15.38
C VAL A 56 18.33 -13.03 16.25
N PRO A 57 17.09 -13.48 16.00
CA PRO A 57 15.95 -13.08 16.83
C PRO A 57 15.99 -13.79 18.19
N SER A 58 15.51 -13.13 19.24
CA SER A 58 15.31 -13.73 20.58
C SER A 58 14.01 -14.56 20.68
N PHE A 59 13.31 -14.70 19.57
CA PHE A 59 12.04 -15.40 19.39
C PHE A 59 12.12 -16.20 18.10
N SER A 60 11.43 -17.34 18.02
CA SER A 60 11.40 -18.17 16.80
C SER A 60 10.13 -17.98 15.97
N ARG A 61 9.10 -17.35 16.56
CA ARG A 61 7.78 -17.15 15.96
C ARG A 61 7.26 -15.74 16.27
N ALA A 62 6.60 -15.11 15.31
CA ALA A 62 6.02 -13.78 15.47
C ALA A 62 4.66 -13.65 14.79
N THR A 63 3.80 -12.77 15.27
CA THR A 63 2.54 -12.40 14.59
C THR A 63 2.27 -10.90 14.66
N THR A 64 1.67 -10.34 13.60
CA THR A 64 1.35 -8.91 13.48
C THR A 64 0.06 -8.67 12.71
N SER A 65 -0.53 -7.49 12.92
CA SER A 65 -1.42 -6.82 11.98
C SER A 65 -0.69 -5.59 11.46
N GLN A 66 -0.02 -5.73 10.31
CA GLN A 66 0.85 -4.69 9.77
C GLN A 66 0.07 -3.75 8.86
N LYS A 67 0.13 -2.43 9.12
CA LYS A 67 -0.28 -1.41 8.14
C LYS A 67 0.66 -1.44 6.95
N CYS A 68 0.11 -1.60 5.75
CA CYS A 68 0.88 -1.72 4.51
C CYS A 68 0.45 -0.65 3.51
N VAL A 69 1.42 -0.08 2.78
CA VAL A 69 1.14 0.81 1.64
C VAL A 69 1.66 0.17 0.35
N ARG A 70 0.78 0.03 -0.65
CA ARG A 70 1.13 -0.49 -1.99
C ARG A 70 0.93 0.57 -3.06
N THR A 71 2.03 1.00 -3.68
CA THR A 71 1.99 2.07 -4.69
C THR A 71 1.58 1.58 -6.07
N ASN A 72 1.82 0.30 -6.38
CA ASN A 72 1.40 -0.36 -7.61
C ASN A 72 -0.13 -0.49 -7.72
N ASP A 73 -0.83 -0.49 -6.58
CA ASP A 73 -2.29 -0.67 -6.53
C ASP A 73 -3.06 0.65 -6.57
N ILE A 74 -2.40 1.81 -6.48
CA ILE A 74 -3.05 3.14 -6.42
C ILE A 74 -4.04 3.33 -7.58
N GLU A 75 -3.68 2.90 -8.79
CA GLU A 75 -4.56 3.01 -9.95
C GLU A 75 -5.77 2.06 -9.90
N ASN A 76 -5.68 0.94 -9.19
CA ASN A 76 -6.80 0.01 -9.03
C ASN A 76 -7.79 0.44 -7.94
N VAL A 77 -7.37 1.35 -7.05
CA VAL A 77 -8.23 1.90 -5.97
C VAL A 77 -9.44 2.60 -6.56
N GLY A 78 -10.62 2.24 -6.04
CA GLY A 78 -11.93 2.75 -6.45
C GLY A 78 -12.52 2.06 -7.67
N ARG A 79 -11.67 1.60 -8.61
CA ARG A 79 -12.09 0.83 -9.80
C ARG A 79 -12.48 -0.60 -9.44
N THR A 80 -11.81 -1.19 -8.46
CA THR A 80 -12.04 -2.55 -8.00
C THR A 80 -12.56 -2.58 -6.56
N ALA A 81 -13.13 -3.73 -6.16
CA ALA A 81 -13.71 -3.92 -4.83
C ALA A 81 -12.68 -4.24 -3.73
N ARG A 82 -11.40 -4.49 -4.09
CA ARG A 82 -10.42 -5.18 -3.22
C ARG A 82 -9.01 -4.57 -3.18
N HIS A 83 -8.75 -3.53 -3.95
CA HIS A 83 -7.45 -2.86 -3.98
C HIS A 83 -7.49 -1.57 -3.18
N HIS A 84 -6.45 -1.38 -2.36
CA HIS A 84 -6.31 -0.28 -1.42
C HIS A 84 -4.91 0.32 -1.56
N THR A 85 -4.78 1.61 -1.27
CA THR A 85 -3.45 2.21 -1.07
C THR A 85 -2.90 1.77 0.26
N LEU A 86 -3.73 1.81 1.31
CA LEU A 86 -3.41 1.35 2.66
C LEU A 86 -4.35 0.21 3.04
N PHE A 87 -3.78 -0.91 3.49
CA PHE A 87 -4.52 -2.03 4.04
C PHE A 87 -3.78 -2.64 5.23
N GLU A 88 -4.44 -3.55 5.95
CA GLU A 88 -3.80 -4.32 7.00
C GLU A 88 -3.50 -5.75 6.57
N MET A 89 -2.25 -6.15 6.78
CA MET A 89 -1.80 -7.51 6.55
C MET A 89 -1.66 -8.25 7.89
N LEU A 90 -2.53 -9.22 8.11
CA LEU A 90 -2.44 -10.20 9.18
C LEU A 90 -1.38 -11.23 8.81
N GLY A 91 -0.34 -11.37 9.64
CA GLY A 91 0.77 -12.28 9.35
C GLY A 91 1.21 -13.10 10.56
N ASN A 92 1.55 -14.36 10.30
CA ASN A 92 2.36 -15.20 11.17
C ASN A 92 3.68 -15.54 10.49
N PHE A 93 4.75 -15.54 11.27
CA PHE A 93 6.12 -15.68 10.79
C PHE A 93 6.87 -16.75 11.59
N SER A 94 7.68 -17.55 10.90
CA SER A 94 8.58 -18.57 11.48
C SER A 94 10.01 -18.26 11.07
N PHE A 95 10.91 -18.22 12.04
CA PHE A 95 12.34 -17.96 11.85
C PHE A 95 13.15 -19.24 12.10
N GLY A 96 13.11 -20.16 11.13
CA GLY A 96 13.78 -21.46 11.25
C GLY A 96 13.17 -22.39 12.30
N ASP A 97 11.84 -22.35 12.45
CA ASP A 97 11.07 -23.16 13.40
C ASP A 97 10.15 -24.14 12.66
N TYR A 98 8.84 -23.86 12.53
CA TYR A 98 7.94 -24.61 11.65
C TYR A 98 8.08 -24.17 10.19
N PHE A 99 7.69 -25.06 9.28
CA PHE A 99 7.69 -24.80 7.83
C PHE A 99 6.33 -25.15 7.20
N LYS A 100 6.29 -25.69 5.97
CA LYS A 100 5.06 -25.86 5.16
C LYS A 100 3.91 -26.56 5.89
N SER A 101 4.16 -27.72 6.50
CA SER A 101 3.12 -28.50 7.20
C SER A 101 2.47 -27.71 8.34
N GLY A 102 3.29 -27.07 9.19
CA GLY A 102 2.81 -26.22 10.27
C GLY A 102 2.07 -24.97 9.77
N ALA A 103 2.56 -24.33 8.71
CA ALA A 103 1.91 -23.17 8.11
C ALA A 103 0.53 -23.51 7.53
N ALA A 104 0.43 -24.60 6.76
CA ALA A 104 -0.83 -25.07 6.21
C ALA A 104 -1.83 -25.48 7.30
N ALA A 105 -1.37 -26.20 8.33
CA ALA A 105 -2.22 -26.59 9.45
C ALA A 105 -2.77 -25.39 10.22
N PHE A 106 -1.92 -24.40 10.54
CA PHE A 106 -2.37 -23.21 11.24
C PHE A 106 -3.35 -22.36 10.42
N ALA A 107 -3.09 -22.20 9.12
CA ALA A 107 -3.94 -21.43 8.25
C ALA A 107 -5.32 -22.09 8.07
N TRP A 108 -5.32 -23.41 7.87
CA TRP A 108 -6.55 -24.19 7.73
C TRP A 108 -7.41 -24.13 9.00
N GLU A 109 -6.83 -24.47 10.16
CA GLU A 109 -7.50 -24.42 11.47
C GLU A 109 -8.08 -23.01 11.74
N PHE A 110 -7.33 -21.95 11.44
CA PHE A 110 -7.83 -20.60 11.65
C PHE A 110 -9.04 -20.28 10.75
N LEU A 111 -8.96 -20.57 9.45
CA LEU A 111 -10.06 -20.25 8.53
C LEU A 111 -11.30 -21.11 8.77
N THR A 112 -11.14 -22.41 9.01
CA THR A 112 -12.28 -23.32 9.16
C THR A 112 -12.85 -23.30 10.57
N ASP A 113 -12.02 -23.36 11.60
CA ASP A 113 -12.49 -23.63 12.96
C ASP A 113 -12.69 -22.32 13.74
N GLU A 114 -11.71 -21.41 13.70
CA GLU A 114 -11.80 -20.12 14.41
C GLU A 114 -12.73 -19.15 13.67
N VAL A 115 -12.52 -18.94 12.37
CA VAL A 115 -13.34 -18.04 11.54
C VAL A 115 -14.69 -18.69 11.19
N GLY A 116 -14.72 -19.99 10.91
CA GLY A 116 -15.95 -20.69 10.54
C GLY A 116 -16.28 -20.58 9.05
N LEU A 117 -15.25 -20.47 8.18
CA LEU A 117 -15.40 -20.61 6.74
C LEU A 117 -15.71 -22.05 6.37
N ASP A 118 -16.47 -22.24 5.30
CA ASP A 118 -16.82 -23.57 4.80
C ASP A 118 -15.59 -24.22 4.12
N PRO A 119 -15.05 -25.34 4.64
CA PRO A 119 -13.90 -26.02 4.04
C PRO A 119 -14.17 -26.51 2.61
N ASP A 120 -15.42 -26.72 2.21
CA ASP A 120 -15.77 -27.14 0.86
C ASP A 120 -15.66 -26.01 -0.18
N ARG A 121 -15.47 -24.77 0.30
CA ARG A 121 -15.32 -23.55 -0.52
C ARG A 121 -13.91 -22.98 -0.48
N LEU A 122 -12.97 -23.65 0.21
CA LEU A 122 -11.56 -23.29 0.24
C LEU A 122 -10.76 -24.12 -0.77
N TYR A 123 -9.92 -23.43 -1.53
CA TYR A 123 -9.11 -23.98 -2.61
C TYR A 123 -7.66 -23.53 -2.45
N PRO A 124 -6.76 -24.42 -2.01
CA PRO A 124 -5.33 -24.13 -2.00
C PRO A 124 -4.77 -24.08 -3.42
N THR A 125 -3.94 -23.08 -3.70
CA THR A 125 -3.05 -23.03 -4.86
C THR A 125 -1.63 -23.38 -4.43
N ILE A 126 -0.82 -23.94 -5.31
CA ILE A 126 0.58 -24.29 -5.05
C ILE A 126 1.42 -23.99 -6.29
N PHE A 127 2.72 -23.75 -6.08
CA PHE A 127 3.67 -23.70 -7.19
C PHE A 127 3.70 -25.05 -7.90
N ARG A 128 3.63 -25.04 -9.24
CA ARG A 128 3.50 -26.24 -10.08
C ARG A 128 4.52 -27.35 -9.79
N GLU A 129 5.72 -27.00 -9.31
CA GLU A 129 6.81 -27.92 -8.99
C GLU A 129 6.88 -28.31 -7.49
N ASP A 130 6.03 -27.74 -6.63
CA ASP A 130 6.05 -27.98 -5.18
C ASP A 130 5.21 -29.20 -4.77
N GLU A 131 5.74 -30.39 -5.02
CA GLU A 131 5.09 -31.67 -4.64
C GLU A 131 4.95 -31.86 -3.12
N GLU A 132 5.80 -31.20 -2.34
CA GLU A 132 5.71 -31.22 -0.88
C GLU A 132 4.44 -30.50 -0.42
N ALA A 133 4.16 -29.31 -0.95
CA ALA A 133 2.93 -28.58 -0.66
C ALA A 133 1.68 -29.35 -1.10
N PHE A 134 1.72 -30.02 -2.27
CA PHE A 134 0.62 -30.89 -2.71
C PHE A 134 0.35 -32.03 -1.72
N SER A 135 1.42 -32.71 -1.26
CA SER A 135 1.32 -33.83 -0.34
C SER A 135 0.77 -33.41 1.02
N ILE A 136 1.15 -32.22 1.50
CA ILE A 136 0.63 -31.65 2.75
C ILE A 136 -0.86 -31.34 2.62
N TRP A 137 -1.28 -30.60 1.59
CA TRP A 137 -2.69 -30.26 1.40
C TRP A 137 -3.57 -31.49 1.20
N ASN A 138 -3.13 -32.43 0.35
CA ASN A 138 -3.93 -33.60 0.03
C ASN A 138 -3.91 -34.67 1.14
N GLY A 139 -2.75 -34.93 1.72
CA GLY A 139 -2.55 -36.01 2.68
C GLY A 139 -2.75 -35.58 4.13
N GLU A 140 -2.07 -34.52 4.58
CA GLU A 140 -2.08 -34.10 5.98
C GLU A 140 -3.34 -33.29 6.33
N ILE A 141 -3.71 -32.32 5.48
CA ILE A 141 -4.90 -31.49 5.69
C ILE A 141 -6.17 -32.19 5.19
N GLY A 142 -6.07 -32.99 4.12
CA GLY A 142 -7.18 -33.78 3.57
C GLY A 142 -8.01 -33.06 2.50
N VAL A 143 -7.45 -32.04 1.84
CA VAL A 143 -8.11 -31.36 0.72
C VAL A 143 -8.12 -32.30 -0.51
N PRO A 144 -9.28 -32.54 -1.15
CA PRO A 144 -9.35 -33.33 -2.37
C PRO A 144 -8.43 -32.81 -3.48
N ALA A 145 -7.79 -33.73 -4.22
CA ALA A 145 -6.79 -33.39 -5.23
C ALA A 145 -7.32 -32.50 -6.36
N ASP A 146 -8.61 -32.61 -6.70
CA ASP A 146 -9.30 -31.79 -7.70
C ASP A 146 -9.62 -30.36 -7.22
N ARG A 147 -9.35 -30.05 -5.95
CA ARG A 147 -9.46 -28.70 -5.37
C ARG A 147 -8.12 -28.04 -5.07
N ILE A 148 -7.01 -28.71 -5.39
CA ILE A 148 -5.65 -28.17 -5.22
C ILE A 148 -5.14 -27.75 -6.60
N TYR A 149 -4.95 -26.44 -6.79
CA TYR A 149 -4.58 -25.88 -8.09
C TYR A 149 -3.08 -25.64 -8.19
N ARG A 150 -2.47 -26.05 -9.31
CA ARG A 150 -1.05 -25.83 -9.59
C ARG A 150 -0.89 -24.61 -10.49
N MET A 151 -0.20 -23.57 -10.02
CA MET A 151 0.00 -22.33 -10.78
C MET A 151 1.48 -22.09 -11.14
N GLY A 152 1.69 -21.09 -12.00
CA GLY A 152 2.99 -20.68 -12.49
C GLY A 152 3.81 -19.85 -11.48
N GLU A 153 4.94 -19.32 -11.96
CA GLU A 153 5.82 -18.45 -11.15
C GLU A 153 5.14 -17.10 -10.86
N GLU A 154 4.32 -16.59 -11.78
CA GLU A 154 3.61 -15.32 -11.61
C GLU A 154 2.63 -15.33 -10.43
N ASP A 155 2.03 -16.48 -10.12
CA ASP A 155 1.03 -16.61 -9.06
C ASP A 155 1.61 -17.22 -7.77
N ASN A 156 2.39 -18.30 -7.87
CA ASN A 156 2.81 -19.09 -6.71
C ASN A 156 4.33 -19.08 -6.46
N PHE A 157 5.06 -18.08 -6.93
CA PHE A 157 6.44 -17.83 -6.52
C PHE A 157 6.61 -16.40 -6.04
N TRP A 158 6.78 -16.24 -4.72
CA TRP A 158 6.79 -14.93 -4.09
C TRP A 158 8.21 -14.38 -3.95
N SER A 159 8.37 -13.07 -4.16
CA SER A 159 9.61 -12.33 -3.88
C SER A 159 9.31 -10.95 -3.29
N VAL A 160 10.15 -10.48 -2.36
CA VAL A 160 10.03 -9.15 -1.75
C VAL A 160 10.28 -8.00 -2.75
N GLY A 161 10.98 -8.32 -3.84
CA GLY A 161 11.37 -7.38 -4.88
C GLY A 161 12.29 -8.05 -5.90
N PRO A 162 13.06 -7.27 -6.67
CA PRO A 162 14.02 -7.83 -7.63
C PRO A 162 15.13 -8.67 -6.98
N VAL A 163 15.48 -8.35 -5.72
CA VAL A 163 16.54 -8.99 -4.92
C VAL A 163 16.03 -9.20 -3.50
N GLY A 164 16.40 -10.31 -2.86
CA GLY A 164 16.08 -10.61 -1.47
C GLY A 164 15.40 -11.96 -1.24
N PRO A 165 14.87 -12.20 -0.02
CA PRO A 165 14.19 -13.45 0.33
C PRO A 165 13.01 -13.73 -0.59
N CYS A 166 12.91 -14.98 -1.03
CA CYS A 166 11.87 -15.47 -1.94
C CYS A 166 11.65 -16.99 -1.76
N GLY A 167 10.62 -17.51 -2.42
CA GLY A 167 10.31 -18.94 -2.43
C GLY A 167 8.94 -19.24 -3.04
N PRO A 168 8.62 -20.54 -3.23
CA PRO A 168 7.27 -20.94 -3.60
C PRO A 168 6.28 -20.51 -2.52
N CYS A 169 5.05 -20.27 -2.90
CA CYS A 169 3.97 -19.98 -1.97
C CYS A 169 2.72 -20.80 -2.27
N SER A 170 1.80 -20.81 -1.32
CA SER A 170 0.50 -21.43 -1.44
C SER A 170 -0.57 -20.45 -0.99
N GLU A 171 -1.52 -20.15 -1.87
CA GLU A 171 -2.61 -19.23 -1.54
C GLU A 171 -3.88 -20.01 -1.21
N LEU A 172 -4.66 -19.49 -0.27
CA LEU A 172 -5.98 -19.97 0.07
C LEU A 172 -7.01 -19.09 -0.61
N ILE A 173 -7.72 -19.68 -1.57
CA ILE A 173 -8.75 -19.03 -2.35
C ILE A 173 -10.11 -19.46 -1.81
N TYR A 174 -11.00 -18.51 -1.53
CA TYR A 174 -12.36 -18.76 -1.07
C TYR A 174 -13.37 -18.50 -2.18
N ASP A 175 -14.20 -19.49 -2.51
CA ASP A 175 -15.34 -19.31 -3.41
C ASP A 175 -16.45 -18.54 -2.67
N GLN A 176 -16.59 -17.23 -2.94
CA GLN A 176 -17.63 -16.36 -2.40
C GLN A 176 -19.05 -16.67 -2.91
N GLY A 177 -19.15 -17.48 -3.97
CA GLY A 177 -20.38 -18.04 -4.50
C GLY A 177 -20.82 -17.40 -5.82
N PRO A 178 -21.85 -17.97 -6.46
CA PRO A 178 -22.25 -17.59 -7.83
C PRO A 178 -22.66 -16.12 -8.01
N SER A 179 -23.10 -15.42 -6.96
CA SER A 179 -23.46 -14.00 -7.01
C SER A 179 -22.28 -13.08 -7.32
N PHE A 180 -21.04 -13.55 -7.12
CA PHE A 180 -19.80 -12.84 -7.43
C PHE A 180 -19.19 -13.27 -8.78
N SER A 181 -19.85 -14.16 -9.51
CA SER A 181 -19.35 -14.68 -10.79
C SER A 181 -19.47 -13.64 -11.90
N CYS A 182 -18.49 -13.62 -12.80
CA CYS A 182 -18.58 -12.89 -14.07
C CYS A 182 -19.54 -13.54 -15.08
N GLY A 183 -20.14 -14.70 -14.78
CA GLY A 183 -21.10 -15.40 -15.64
C GLY A 183 -20.46 -16.16 -16.81
N ARG A 184 -19.14 -16.11 -16.99
CA ARG A 184 -18.44 -16.93 -17.99
C ARG A 184 -18.45 -18.41 -17.59
N SER A 185 -18.51 -19.29 -18.59
CA SER A 185 -18.55 -20.74 -18.37
C SER A 185 -17.27 -21.30 -17.74
N ASP A 186 -16.15 -20.60 -17.88
CA ASP A 186 -14.84 -20.92 -17.35
C ASP A 186 -14.52 -20.21 -16.02
N CYS A 187 -15.54 -19.61 -15.37
CA CYS A 187 -15.37 -18.95 -14.07
C CYS A 187 -14.94 -19.99 -13.01
N GLY A 188 -13.66 -19.96 -12.65
CA GLY A 188 -12.99 -20.85 -11.71
C GLY A 188 -11.85 -20.15 -10.96
N VAL A 189 -11.09 -20.91 -10.17
CA VAL A 189 -9.83 -20.42 -9.56
C VAL A 189 -8.90 -19.90 -10.66
N GLY A 190 -8.32 -18.71 -10.45
CA GLY A 190 -7.52 -17.99 -11.46
C GLY A 190 -8.32 -17.02 -12.34
N CYS A 191 -9.63 -16.87 -12.12
CA CYS A 191 -10.44 -15.86 -12.81
C CYS A 191 -10.33 -14.48 -12.15
N ASP A 192 -10.24 -13.42 -12.96
CA ASP A 192 -10.12 -12.03 -12.47
C ASP A 192 -11.37 -11.47 -11.73
N CYS A 193 -12.49 -12.20 -11.75
CA CYS A 193 -13.72 -11.81 -11.07
C CYS A 193 -13.65 -12.06 -9.56
N ASP A 194 -14.55 -11.45 -8.80
CA ASP A 194 -14.50 -11.53 -7.33
C ASP A 194 -15.03 -12.84 -6.74
N ARG A 195 -15.43 -13.84 -7.54
CA ARG A 195 -15.94 -15.12 -7.01
C ARG A 195 -14.89 -15.91 -6.25
N TYR A 196 -13.71 -16.10 -6.83
CA TYR A 196 -12.63 -16.91 -6.24
C TYR A 196 -11.60 -15.95 -5.65
N LEU A 197 -11.83 -15.54 -4.40
CA LEU A 197 -11.06 -14.48 -3.75
C LEU A 197 -9.89 -15.07 -2.97
N GLU A 198 -8.67 -14.59 -3.27
CA GLU A 198 -7.48 -14.85 -2.44
C GLU A 198 -7.65 -14.19 -1.07
N VAL A 199 -7.72 -15.01 -0.02
CA VAL A 199 -7.85 -14.54 1.37
C VAL A 199 -6.52 -14.59 2.14
N TRP A 200 -5.63 -15.54 1.84
CA TRP A 200 -4.38 -15.71 2.58
C TRP A 200 -3.29 -16.31 1.71
N ASN A 201 -2.09 -15.73 1.73
CA ASN A 201 -0.90 -16.26 1.07
C ASN A 201 0.10 -16.81 2.10
N LEU A 202 0.59 -18.04 1.89
CA LEU A 202 1.59 -18.74 2.69
C LEU A 202 2.90 -18.86 1.90
N VAL A 203 3.91 -18.06 2.23
CA VAL A 203 5.20 -18.03 1.54
C VAL A 203 6.22 -18.91 2.25
N PHE A 204 6.80 -19.85 1.49
CA PHE A 204 7.80 -20.79 1.96
C PHE A 204 9.20 -20.26 1.64
N MET A 205 9.64 -19.29 2.43
CA MET A 205 10.93 -18.62 2.22
C MET A 205 12.09 -19.60 2.39
N GLN A 206 12.73 -19.92 1.26
CA GLN A 206 13.84 -20.88 1.22
C GLN A 206 15.00 -20.41 0.34
N TYR A 207 14.84 -19.32 -0.41
CA TYR A 207 15.88 -18.75 -1.28
C TYR A 207 16.09 -17.25 -1.03
N ASN A 208 17.25 -16.76 -1.42
CA ASN A 208 17.59 -15.36 -1.59
C ASN A 208 17.91 -15.12 -3.08
N ARG A 209 17.15 -14.25 -3.74
CA ARG A 209 17.38 -13.87 -5.14
C ARG A 209 18.47 -12.82 -5.19
N LEU A 210 19.52 -13.06 -5.97
CA LEU A 210 20.62 -12.12 -6.21
C LEU A 210 20.32 -11.17 -7.37
N GLU A 211 21.18 -10.16 -7.56
CA GLU A 211 21.05 -9.16 -8.65
C GLU A 211 21.08 -9.78 -10.05
N ASP A 212 21.80 -10.90 -10.23
CA ASP A 212 21.87 -11.64 -11.50
C ASP A 212 20.68 -12.58 -11.72
N GLY A 213 19.73 -12.61 -10.77
CA GLY A 213 18.54 -13.46 -10.80
C GLY A 213 18.76 -14.88 -10.25
N SER A 214 19.98 -15.25 -9.87
CA SER A 214 20.24 -16.57 -9.27
C SER A 214 19.63 -16.70 -7.87
N LEU A 215 19.30 -17.94 -7.48
CA LEU A 215 18.67 -18.27 -6.21
C LEU A 215 19.67 -18.98 -5.29
N GLU A 216 20.05 -18.33 -4.19
CA GLU A 216 20.86 -18.93 -3.14
C GLU A 216 19.98 -19.47 -2.00
N PRO A 217 20.21 -20.70 -1.49
CA PRO A 217 19.47 -21.20 -0.34
C PRO A 217 19.66 -20.33 0.90
N LEU A 218 18.57 -20.03 1.62
CA LEU A 218 18.63 -19.34 2.90
C LEU A 218 19.28 -20.24 3.98
N PRO A 219 19.94 -19.65 5.00
CA PRO A 219 20.55 -20.43 6.10
C PRO A 219 19.57 -21.32 6.86
N LYS A 220 18.30 -20.89 6.91
CA LYS A 220 17.18 -21.63 7.48
C LYS A 220 15.95 -21.40 6.59
N GLN A 221 15.10 -22.42 6.50
CA GLN A 221 13.77 -22.29 5.94
C GLN A 221 12.88 -21.48 6.88
N ASN A 222 12.13 -20.54 6.35
CA ASN A 222 11.30 -19.62 7.11
C ASN A 222 9.87 -19.61 6.57
N ILE A 223 8.93 -19.14 7.38
CA ILE A 223 7.56 -18.88 6.96
C ILE A 223 7.28 -17.39 7.05
N ASP A 224 6.69 -16.89 5.98
CA ASP A 224 6.03 -15.59 5.90
C ASP A 224 4.60 -15.85 5.44
N THR A 225 3.64 -15.14 6.02
CA THR A 225 2.25 -15.23 5.58
C THR A 225 1.63 -13.85 5.59
N GLY A 226 0.65 -13.66 4.70
CA GLY A 226 -0.10 -12.41 4.62
C GLY A 226 -1.56 -12.65 4.26
N MET A 227 -2.46 -12.20 5.12
CA MET A 227 -3.90 -12.17 4.88
C MET A 227 -4.40 -10.73 4.97
N GLY A 228 -5.07 -10.27 3.92
CA GLY A 228 -5.69 -8.94 3.93
C GLY A 228 -6.87 -8.91 4.90
N LEU A 229 -6.79 -8.08 5.94
CA LEU A 229 -7.86 -7.96 6.93
C LEU A 229 -9.18 -7.52 6.28
N GLU A 230 -9.11 -6.54 5.37
CA GLU A 230 -10.26 -6.01 4.65
C GLU A 230 -10.95 -7.08 3.80
N ARG A 231 -10.16 -7.91 3.10
CA ARG A 231 -10.67 -9.04 2.29
C ARG A 231 -11.30 -10.13 3.14
N LEU A 232 -10.67 -10.51 4.25
CA LEU A 232 -11.27 -11.47 5.18
C LEU A 232 -12.58 -10.92 5.75
N SER A 233 -12.61 -9.63 6.07
CA SER A 233 -13.79 -8.95 6.58
C SER A 233 -14.93 -8.94 5.56
N SER A 234 -14.67 -8.69 4.28
CA SER A 234 -15.72 -8.72 3.25
C SER A 234 -16.34 -10.11 3.10
N VAL A 235 -15.54 -11.17 3.15
CA VAL A 235 -16.00 -12.56 3.18
C VAL A 235 -16.85 -12.86 4.42
N VAL A 236 -16.34 -12.54 5.62
CA VAL A 236 -17.00 -12.87 6.89
C VAL A 236 -18.30 -12.10 7.09
N GLN A 237 -18.34 -10.86 6.61
CA GLN A 237 -19.50 -9.98 6.71
C GLN A 237 -20.47 -10.17 5.54
N GLN A 238 -20.10 -10.96 4.53
CA GLN A 238 -20.91 -11.29 3.35
C GLN A 238 -21.35 -10.05 2.58
N VAL A 239 -20.43 -9.11 2.42
CA VAL A 239 -20.65 -7.87 1.67
C VAL A 239 -19.97 -7.94 0.29
N PRO A 240 -20.43 -7.17 -0.72
CA PRO A 240 -19.92 -7.30 -2.09
C PRO A 240 -18.44 -6.94 -2.28
N GLY A 241 -17.82 -6.26 -1.33
CA GLY A 241 -16.45 -5.77 -1.44
C GLY A 241 -15.96 -5.13 -0.16
N ASP A 242 -14.68 -4.79 -0.14
CA ASP A 242 -13.98 -4.33 1.05
C ASP A 242 -14.50 -2.97 1.53
N PHE A 243 -14.94 -2.10 0.60
CA PHE A 243 -15.48 -0.77 0.90
C PHE A 243 -16.85 -0.80 1.59
N GLN A 244 -17.51 -1.96 1.64
CA GLN A 244 -18.78 -2.16 2.33
C GLN A 244 -18.62 -2.84 3.70
N THR A 245 -17.38 -3.15 4.10
CA THR A 245 -17.08 -3.69 5.43
C THR A 245 -17.23 -2.61 6.50
N ASP A 246 -17.37 -3.03 7.76
CA ASP A 246 -17.31 -2.12 8.92
C ASP A 246 -16.03 -1.26 8.96
N LEU A 247 -14.93 -1.73 8.37
CA LEU A 247 -13.65 -1.01 8.28
C LEU A 247 -13.66 0.18 7.32
N PHE A 248 -14.59 0.23 6.38
CA PHE A 248 -14.67 1.31 5.38
C PHE A 248 -15.99 2.05 5.38
N LYS A 249 -17.08 1.38 5.78
CA LYS A 249 -18.43 1.92 5.70
C LYS A 249 -18.56 3.31 6.35
N PRO A 250 -18.04 3.60 7.55
CA PRO A 250 -18.13 4.96 8.12
C PRO A 250 -17.43 6.03 7.27
N LEU A 251 -16.27 5.69 6.68
CA LEU A 251 -15.53 6.59 5.81
C LEU A 251 -16.24 6.78 4.47
N VAL A 252 -16.81 5.72 3.89
CA VAL A 252 -17.56 5.78 2.62
C VAL A 252 -18.83 6.59 2.79
N GLU A 253 -19.59 6.36 3.86
CA GLU A 253 -20.77 7.15 4.20
C GLU A 253 -20.43 8.63 4.40
N LYS A 254 -19.30 8.92 5.07
CA LYS A 254 -18.85 10.30 5.24
C LYS A 254 -18.42 10.96 3.93
N SER A 255 -17.70 10.24 3.06
CA SER A 255 -17.38 10.70 1.71
C SER A 255 -18.64 11.00 0.90
N CYS A 256 -19.64 10.12 0.97
CA CYS A 256 -20.93 10.31 0.30
C CYS A 256 -21.68 11.54 0.81
N GLU A 257 -21.71 11.76 2.13
CA GLU A 257 -22.31 12.95 2.74
C GLU A 257 -21.66 14.24 2.22
N ILE A 258 -20.33 14.29 2.21
CA ILE A 258 -19.56 15.46 1.79
C ILE A 258 -19.80 15.77 0.30
N CYS A 259 -19.80 14.75 -0.54
CA CYS A 259 -19.93 14.88 -1.99
C CYS A 259 -21.38 14.88 -2.49
N GLY A 260 -22.38 14.70 -1.61
CA GLY A 260 -23.79 14.57 -2.03
C GLY A 260 -24.07 13.33 -2.89
N ILE A 261 -23.30 12.26 -2.70
CA ILE A 261 -23.39 11.01 -3.46
C ILE A 261 -24.32 10.03 -2.74
N ARG A 262 -25.08 9.24 -3.51
CA ARG A 262 -25.78 8.04 -3.00
C ARG A 262 -25.06 6.79 -3.48
N TYR A 263 -24.43 6.08 -2.55
CA TYR A 263 -23.64 4.89 -2.86
C TYR A 263 -24.52 3.78 -3.46
N GLY A 264 -24.08 3.20 -4.57
CA GLY A 264 -24.79 2.18 -5.35
C GLY A 264 -25.69 2.72 -6.46
N GLU A 265 -25.90 4.04 -6.57
CA GLU A 265 -26.73 4.63 -7.64
C GLU A 265 -25.93 4.99 -8.90
N ASP A 266 -24.68 5.46 -8.75
CA ASP A 266 -23.83 5.90 -9.85
C ASP A 266 -22.40 5.33 -9.72
N PRO A 267 -21.89 4.59 -10.73
CA PRO A 267 -20.55 4.00 -10.67
C PRO A 267 -19.42 5.01 -10.44
N MET A 268 -19.53 6.23 -10.98
CA MET A 268 -18.52 7.27 -10.79
C MET A 268 -18.56 7.83 -9.36
N GLY A 269 -19.77 8.04 -8.81
CA GLY A 269 -19.97 8.41 -7.41
C GLY A 269 -19.42 7.35 -6.45
N ASP A 270 -19.67 6.07 -6.72
CA ASP A 270 -19.12 4.98 -5.93
C ASP A 270 -17.59 4.97 -5.97
N MET A 271 -17.00 5.14 -7.16
CA MET A 271 -15.55 5.24 -7.33
C MET A 271 -14.99 6.42 -6.53
N ALA A 272 -15.61 7.59 -6.62
CA ALA A 272 -15.18 8.78 -5.87
C ALA A 272 -15.20 8.55 -4.36
N ALA A 273 -16.31 8.00 -3.84
CA ALA A 273 -16.43 7.69 -2.41
C ALA A 273 -15.33 6.71 -1.96
N ARG A 274 -15.07 5.64 -2.74
CA ARG A 274 -14.01 4.66 -2.47
C ARG A 274 -12.62 5.29 -2.47
N VAL A 275 -12.29 6.07 -3.51
CA VAL A 275 -10.97 6.72 -3.64
C VAL A 275 -10.73 7.68 -2.49
N ILE A 276 -11.71 8.53 -2.15
CA ILE A 276 -11.60 9.49 -1.05
C ILE A 276 -11.37 8.76 0.28
N SER A 277 -12.16 7.72 0.56
CA SER A 277 -12.07 6.96 1.82
C SER A 277 -10.73 6.22 1.96
N ASP A 278 -10.26 5.53 0.92
CA ASP A 278 -8.96 4.84 0.93
C ASP A 278 -7.78 5.81 1.03
N HIS A 279 -7.74 6.82 0.16
CA HIS A 279 -6.60 7.73 0.11
C HIS A 279 -6.50 8.60 1.35
N PHE A 280 -7.62 8.89 2.02
CA PHE A 280 -7.59 9.57 3.31
C PHE A 280 -6.99 8.68 4.42
N ARG A 281 -7.37 7.39 4.50
CA ARG A 281 -6.71 6.43 5.43
C ARG A 281 -5.20 6.45 5.22
N ALA A 282 -4.76 6.25 3.98
CA ALA A 282 -3.35 6.22 3.63
C ALA A 282 -2.63 7.54 3.99
N THR A 283 -3.23 8.67 3.64
CA THR A 283 -2.68 10.02 3.91
C THR A 283 -2.48 10.25 5.40
N ALA A 284 -3.49 9.95 6.23
CA ALA A 284 -3.43 10.14 7.68
C ALA A 284 -2.34 9.27 8.31
N PHE A 285 -2.25 7.99 7.95
CA PHE A 285 -1.22 7.09 8.47
C PHE A 285 0.20 7.45 8.01
N MET A 286 0.37 7.86 6.75
CA MET A 286 1.66 8.31 6.25
C MET A 286 2.16 9.53 7.03
N ILE A 287 1.29 10.50 7.32
CA ILE A 287 1.64 11.68 8.10
C ILE A 287 1.92 11.32 9.57
N ALA A 288 1.11 10.42 10.16
CA ALA A 288 1.35 9.93 11.52
C ALA A 288 2.71 9.23 11.65
N ASP A 289 3.19 8.57 10.58
CA ASP A 289 4.53 7.97 10.52
C ASP A 289 5.63 8.94 10.05
N GLY A 290 5.35 10.24 9.98
CA GLY A 290 6.34 11.30 9.72
C GLY A 290 6.61 11.60 8.25
N VAL A 291 5.79 11.12 7.32
CA VAL A 291 5.90 11.48 5.89
C VAL A 291 5.27 12.85 5.66
N LEU A 292 6.02 13.76 5.03
CA LEU A 292 5.55 15.09 4.66
C LEU A 292 5.44 15.24 3.12
N PRO A 293 4.46 16.00 2.60
CA PRO A 293 4.31 16.23 1.17
C PRO A 293 5.57 16.83 0.53
N SER A 294 6.05 16.24 -0.55
CA SER A 294 7.23 16.70 -1.30
C SER A 294 7.09 16.36 -2.79
N ASN A 295 8.11 16.72 -3.61
CA ASN A 295 8.13 16.40 -5.04
C ASN A 295 8.89 15.09 -5.35
N GLU A 296 9.41 14.38 -4.35
CA GLU A 296 10.21 13.16 -4.57
C GLU A 296 9.94 12.10 -3.49
N GLY A 297 10.16 10.83 -3.85
CA GLY A 297 10.07 9.70 -2.93
C GLY A 297 8.71 9.59 -2.23
N ARG A 298 8.74 9.32 -0.92
CA ARG A 298 7.53 9.09 -0.09
C ARG A 298 6.60 10.30 -0.08
N GLY A 299 7.17 11.49 -0.03
CA GLY A 299 6.41 12.74 0.00
C GLY A 299 5.67 13.02 -1.32
N TYR A 300 6.22 12.57 -2.46
CA TYR A 300 5.49 12.63 -3.74
C TYR A 300 4.29 11.68 -3.76
N VAL A 301 4.44 10.46 -3.23
CA VAL A 301 3.32 9.51 -3.14
C VAL A 301 2.21 10.08 -2.26
N LEU A 302 2.55 10.61 -1.08
CA LEU A 302 1.60 11.26 -0.18
C LEU A 302 0.86 12.41 -0.89
N ARG A 303 1.63 13.29 -1.56
CA ARG A 303 1.07 14.39 -2.36
C ARG A 303 0.11 13.87 -3.44
N ARG A 304 0.50 12.82 -4.17
CA ARG A 304 -0.30 12.27 -5.27
C ARG A 304 -1.65 11.75 -4.79
N ILE A 305 -1.67 10.91 -3.74
CA ILE A 305 -2.92 10.32 -3.25
C ILE A 305 -3.84 11.36 -2.60
N LEU A 306 -3.27 12.32 -1.86
CA LEU A 306 -4.04 13.43 -1.27
C LEU A 306 -4.69 14.25 -2.39
N ARG A 307 -3.92 14.67 -3.39
CA ARG A 307 -4.44 15.47 -4.52
C ARG A 307 -5.47 14.72 -5.36
N ARG A 308 -5.31 13.40 -5.52
CA ARG A 308 -6.30 12.55 -6.19
C ARG A 308 -7.63 12.51 -5.43
N ALA A 309 -7.60 12.36 -4.10
CA ALA A 309 -8.81 12.45 -3.27
C ALA A 309 -9.50 13.81 -3.41
N VAL A 310 -8.74 14.91 -3.36
CA VAL A 310 -9.26 16.28 -3.55
C VAL A 310 -9.90 16.44 -4.93
N ARG A 311 -9.29 15.90 -6.00
CA ARG A 311 -9.86 15.94 -7.36
C ARG A 311 -11.21 15.24 -7.43
N PHE A 312 -11.37 14.08 -6.81
CA PHE A 312 -12.67 13.39 -6.78
C PHE A 312 -13.71 14.17 -5.98
N GLY A 313 -13.32 14.83 -4.87
CA GLY A 313 -14.21 15.77 -4.19
C GLY A 313 -14.68 16.91 -5.09
N ARG A 314 -13.76 17.52 -5.85
CA ARG A 314 -14.10 18.58 -6.82
C ARG A 314 -15.00 18.12 -7.95
N LEU A 315 -14.80 16.90 -8.45
CA LEU A 315 -15.65 16.30 -9.48
C LEU A 315 -17.13 16.26 -9.04
N PHE A 316 -17.38 16.14 -7.73
CA PHE A 316 -18.70 16.15 -7.12
C PHE A 316 -19.05 17.50 -6.44
N GLY A 317 -18.41 18.60 -6.85
CA GLY A 317 -18.80 19.96 -6.48
C GLY A 317 -18.37 20.42 -5.09
N VAL A 318 -17.42 19.74 -4.44
CA VAL A 318 -16.92 20.14 -3.12
C VAL A 318 -15.92 21.29 -3.25
N ASP A 319 -16.36 22.52 -2.97
CA ASP A 319 -15.56 23.72 -3.26
C ASP A 319 -14.60 24.22 -2.15
N ARG A 320 -14.53 23.50 -1.03
CA ARG A 320 -13.71 23.83 0.15
C ARG A 320 -12.74 22.69 0.51
N PRO A 321 -11.76 22.92 1.38
CA PRO A 321 -11.06 21.82 2.05
C PRO A 321 -12.05 20.93 2.80
N PHE A 322 -11.90 19.61 2.69
CA PHE A 322 -12.84 18.67 3.29
C PHE A 322 -12.18 17.40 3.83
N LEU A 323 -10.93 17.09 3.51
CA LEU A 323 -10.34 15.81 3.89
C LEU A 323 -10.35 15.59 5.41
N MET A 324 -10.11 16.66 6.20
CA MET A 324 -10.15 16.57 7.66
C MET A 324 -11.54 16.25 8.24
N ASP A 325 -12.62 16.42 7.48
CA ASP A 325 -13.97 16.03 7.90
C ASP A 325 -14.14 14.50 8.02
N LEU A 326 -13.24 13.73 7.36
CA LEU A 326 -13.19 12.26 7.44
C LEU A 326 -12.42 11.77 8.68
N PHE A 327 -11.64 12.64 9.34
CA PHE A 327 -10.77 12.24 10.46
C PHE A 327 -11.54 11.62 11.63
N PRO A 328 -12.72 12.13 12.05
CA PRO A 328 -13.51 11.49 13.10
C PRO A 328 -13.93 10.05 12.76
N ALA A 329 -14.38 9.82 11.51
CA ALA A 329 -14.77 8.48 11.05
C ALA A 329 -13.55 7.54 10.97
N LEU A 330 -12.38 8.05 10.58
CA LEU A 330 -11.14 7.29 10.62
C LEU A 330 -10.77 6.84 12.06
N LEU A 331 -10.86 7.75 13.03
CA LEU A 331 -10.56 7.43 14.42
C LEU A 331 -11.51 6.38 14.99
N GLU A 332 -12.81 6.47 14.69
CA GLU A 332 -13.80 5.48 15.13
C GLU A 332 -13.42 4.06 14.73
N VAL A 333 -12.90 3.90 13.50
CA VAL A 333 -12.56 2.60 12.94
C VAL A 333 -11.15 2.13 13.33
N MET A 334 -10.18 3.04 13.38
CA MET A 334 -8.76 2.68 13.38
C MET A 334 -7.95 3.15 14.59
N SER A 335 -8.47 4.00 15.49
CA SER A 335 -7.66 4.49 16.62
C SER A 335 -7.22 3.42 17.62
N ASP A 336 -7.86 2.24 17.57
CA ASP A 336 -7.48 1.07 18.35
C ASP A 336 -7.14 -0.09 17.39
N PRO A 337 -5.87 -0.53 17.31
CA PRO A 337 -4.77 -0.22 18.24
C PRO A 337 -3.89 0.99 17.85
N TYR A 338 -4.20 1.73 16.78
CA TYR A 338 -3.29 2.74 16.21
C TYR A 338 -3.39 4.11 16.90
N THR A 339 -2.83 4.21 18.11
CA THR A 339 -2.85 5.45 18.90
C THR A 339 -2.08 6.60 18.26
N GLU A 340 -1.13 6.30 17.36
CA GLU A 340 -0.37 7.31 16.64
C GLU A 340 -1.25 8.25 15.81
N LEU A 341 -2.42 7.79 15.35
CA LEU A 341 -3.39 8.65 14.65
C LEU A 341 -3.96 9.74 15.57
N VAL A 342 -4.20 9.39 16.84
CA VAL A 342 -4.72 10.33 17.84
C VAL A 342 -3.61 11.31 18.25
N GLU A 343 -2.42 10.77 18.51
CA GLU A 343 -1.25 11.54 18.94
C GLU A 343 -0.79 12.54 17.87
N GLN A 344 -0.79 12.12 16.60
CA GLN A 344 -0.33 12.93 15.47
C GLN A 344 -1.45 13.71 14.76
N ARG A 345 -2.67 13.73 15.31
CA ARG A 345 -3.78 14.52 14.75
C ARG A 345 -3.42 15.98 14.48
N PRO A 346 -2.74 16.74 15.38
CA PRO A 346 -2.39 18.13 15.10
C PRO A 346 -1.47 18.29 13.88
N LEU A 347 -0.54 17.35 13.68
CA LEU A 347 0.34 17.33 12.51
C LEU A 347 -0.46 17.01 11.24
N ALA A 348 -1.33 16.00 11.30
CA ALA A 348 -2.19 15.62 10.18
C ALA A 348 -3.09 16.78 9.73
N GLU A 349 -3.74 17.46 10.68
CA GLU A 349 -4.58 18.64 10.43
C GLU A 349 -3.82 19.75 9.71
N GLN A 350 -2.67 20.16 10.27
CA GLN A 350 -1.85 21.21 9.67
C GLN A 350 -1.36 20.84 8.25
N VAL A 351 -0.90 19.60 8.07
CA VAL A 351 -0.30 19.16 6.79
C VAL A 351 -1.37 18.99 5.71
N ILE A 352 -2.50 18.35 6.04
CA ILE A 352 -3.58 18.08 5.09
C ILE A 352 -4.24 19.39 4.65
N GLU A 353 -4.60 20.27 5.59
CA GLU A 353 -5.22 21.56 5.25
C GLU A 353 -4.31 22.40 4.37
N MET A 354 -3.02 22.51 4.73
CA MET A 354 -2.07 23.30 3.94
C MET A 354 -1.91 22.77 2.51
N GLU A 355 -1.82 21.45 2.33
CA GLU A 355 -1.64 20.84 1.01
C GLU A 355 -2.94 20.92 0.18
N GLU A 356 -4.10 20.72 0.81
CA GLU A 356 -5.42 20.83 0.16
C GLU A 356 -5.72 22.28 -0.27
N ASP A 357 -5.47 23.27 0.58
CA ASP A 357 -5.62 24.70 0.26
C ASP A 357 -4.68 25.15 -0.85
N ARG A 358 -3.44 24.66 -0.83
CA ARG A 358 -2.45 25.01 -1.84
C ARG A 358 -2.84 24.43 -3.20
N PHE A 359 -3.27 23.17 -3.23
CA PHE A 359 -3.67 22.52 -4.47
C PHE A 359 -5.01 23.04 -4.99
N GLY A 360 -5.98 23.28 -4.11
CA GLY A 360 -7.29 23.81 -4.49
C GLY A 360 -7.21 25.11 -5.29
N ARG A 361 -6.26 25.99 -4.95
CA ARG A 361 -6.00 27.26 -5.68
C ARG A 361 -5.57 27.06 -7.14
N THR A 362 -4.88 25.97 -7.46
CA THR A 362 -4.38 25.70 -8.82
C THR A 362 -5.20 24.64 -9.55
N LEU A 363 -5.98 23.83 -8.83
CA LEU A 363 -6.77 22.72 -9.35
C LEU A 363 -7.78 23.16 -10.41
N GLU A 364 -8.57 24.21 -10.15
CA GLU A 364 -9.58 24.69 -11.10
C GLU A 364 -8.93 25.20 -12.41
N GLN A 365 -7.79 25.89 -12.31
CA GLN A 365 -7.08 26.39 -13.48
C GLN A 365 -6.45 25.24 -14.28
N GLY A 366 -5.85 24.27 -13.60
CA GLY A 366 -5.28 23.08 -14.23
C GLY A 366 -6.33 22.21 -14.91
N LEU A 367 -7.50 22.00 -14.30
CA LEU A 367 -8.61 21.25 -14.90
C LEU A 367 -9.13 21.96 -16.16
N ARG A 368 -9.31 23.28 -16.13
CA ARG A 368 -9.71 24.05 -17.32
C ARG A 368 -8.70 23.94 -18.47
N LEU A 369 -7.41 24.02 -18.17
CA LEU A 369 -6.35 23.82 -19.17
C LEU A 369 -6.47 22.42 -19.78
N LEU A 370 -6.56 21.39 -18.93
CA LEU A 370 -6.64 20.00 -19.35
C LEU A 370 -7.88 19.72 -20.21
N GLU A 371 -9.06 20.23 -19.80
CA GLU A 371 -10.30 20.09 -20.55
C GLU A 371 -10.24 20.78 -21.92
N SER A 372 -9.65 21.99 -21.99
CA SER A 372 -9.44 22.71 -23.24
C SER A 372 -8.55 21.92 -24.20
N GLU A 373 -7.43 21.40 -23.70
CA GLU A 373 -6.49 20.62 -24.49
C GLU A 373 -7.12 19.30 -24.98
N ILE A 374 -7.81 18.56 -24.10
CA ILE A 374 -8.57 17.36 -24.48
C ILE A 374 -9.64 17.68 -25.52
N GLY A 375 -10.37 18.78 -25.35
CA GLY A 375 -11.39 19.24 -26.29
C GLY A 375 -10.83 19.47 -27.70
N SER A 376 -9.61 20.04 -27.80
CA SER A 376 -8.91 20.26 -29.08
C SER A 376 -8.42 18.97 -29.77
N LEU A 377 -8.37 17.86 -29.01
CA LEU A 377 -7.97 16.54 -29.47
C LEU A 377 -9.17 15.64 -29.80
N SER A 378 -10.39 16.03 -29.40
CA SER A 378 -11.61 15.26 -29.62
C SER A 378 -11.84 14.96 -31.12
N GLY A 379 -12.25 13.72 -31.42
CA GLY A 379 -12.48 13.24 -32.79
C GLY A 379 -11.23 12.75 -33.54
N LYS A 380 -10.03 12.86 -32.98
CA LYS A 380 -8.80 12.28 -33.55
C LYS A 380 -8.59 10.85 -33.03
N ARG A 381 -8.40 9.89 -33.94
CA ARG A 381 -8.04 8.51 -33.57
C ARG A 381 -6.60 8.49 -33.05
N GLY A 382 -6.38 7.97 -31.84
CA GLY A 382 -5.06 8.00 -31.19
C GLY A 382 -4.68 9.38 -30.64
N ALA A 383 -5.67 10.12 -30.12
CA ALA A 383 -5.45 11.40 -29.46
C ALA A 383 -4.50 11.25 -28.26
N THR A 384 -3.42 12.03 -28.28
CA THR A 384 -2.39 12.04 -27.23
C THR A 384 -2.19 13.47 -26.73
N LEU A 385 -2.34 13.69 -25.43
CA LEU A 385 -1.95 14.93 -24.77
C LEU A 385 -0.42 15.06 -24.79
N SER A 386 0.08 16.21 -25.23
CA SER A 386 1.54 16.41 -25.34
C SER A 386 2.23 16.36 -23.98
N GLY A 387 3.44 15.81 -23.94
CA GLY A 387 4.24 15.75 -22.71
C GLY A 387 4.59 17.12 -22.15
N ARG A 388 4.65 18.16 -23.01
CA ARG A 388 4.83 19.56 -22.61
C ARG A 388 3.64 20.08 -21.80
N VAL A 389 2.41 19.80 -22.24
CA VAL A 389 1.21 20.21 -21.50
C VAL A 389 1.12 19.44 -20.17
N ALA A 390 1.40 18.13 -20.19
CA ALA A 390 1.48 17.35 -18.96
C ALA A 390 2.54 17.90 -17.99
N PHE A 391 3.68 18.36 -18.52
CA PHE A 391 4.72 19.01 -17.72
C PHE A 391 4.28 20.37 -17.18
N GLU A 392 3.55 21.16 -17.96
CA GLU A 392 2.98 22.44 -17.49
C GLU A 392 1.96 22.22 -16.35
N LEU A 393 1.07 21.22 -16.50
CA LEU A 393 0.15 20.79 -15.45
C LEU A 393 0.89 20.40 -14.18
N TYR A 394 1.98 19.64 -14.31
CA TYR A 394 2.83 19.24 -13.18
C TYR A 394 3.56 20.41 -12.52
N ASP A 395 4.29 21.20 -13.29
CA ASP A 395 5.20 22.22 -12.78
C ASP A 395 4.47 23.48 -12.30
N THR A 396 3.47 23.93 -13.08
CA THR A 396 2.77 25.19 -12.82
C THR A 396 1.56 24.99 -11.92
N PHE A 397 0.75 23.95 -12.19
CA PHE A 397 -0.50 23.70 -11.48
C PHE A 397 -0.38 22.62 -10.40
N GLY A 398 0.76 21.91 -10.35
CA GLY A 398 1.04 20.88 -9.36
C GLY A 398 0.29 19.57 -9.59
N PHE A 399 -0.21 19.30 -10.79
CA PHE A 399 -0.91 18.05 -11.07
C PHE A 399 0.10 16.91 -11.12
N PRO A 400 -0.02 15.88 -10.27
CA PRO A 400 0.75 14.66 -10.49
C PRO A 400 0.55 14.17 -11.91
N TYR A 401 1.60 13.64 -12.54
CA TYR A 401 1.51 13.11 -13.90
C TYR A 401 0.38 12.08 -14.02
N GLU A 402 0.28 11.20 -13.02
CA GLU A 402 -0.70 10.12 -12.97
C GLU A 402 -2.13 10.63 -12.83
N LEU A 403 -2.34 11.77 -12.16
CA LEU A 403 -3.65 12.42 -12.09
C LEU A 403 -4.05 12.99 -13.45
N THR A 404 -3.09 13.52 -14.21
CA THR A 404 -3.32 13.97 -15.60
C THR A 404 -3.64 12.76 -16.50
N GLU A 405 -2.89 11.67 -16.36
CA GLU A 405 -3.11 10.42 -17.09
C GLU A 405 -4.50 9.83 -16.81
N GLU A 406 -4.94 9.80 -15.55
CA GLU A 406 -6.27 9.33 -15.14
C GLU A 406 -7.39 10.16 -15.80
N VAL A 407 -7.32 11.49 -15.75
CA VAL A 407 -8.34 12.36 -16.36
C VAL A 407 -8.36 12.23 -17.89
N CYS A 408 -7.19 12.08 -18.53
CA CYS A 408 -7.12 11.83 -19.97
C CYS A 408 -7.74 10.47 -20.35
N GLN A 409 -7.46 9.42 -19.58
CA GLN A 409 -8.00 8.08 -19.82
C GLN A 409 -9.54 8.04 -19.72
N GLU A 410 -10.14 8.76 -18.77
CA GLU A 410 -11.61 8.91 -18.67
C GLU A 410 -12.25 9.49 -19.94
N LYS A 411 -11.46 10.21 -20.76
CA LYS A 411 -11.89 10.80 -22.05
C LYS A 411 -11.33 10.05 -23.27
N GLY A 412 -10.68 8.91 -23.07
CA GLY A 412 -10.09 8.11 -24.16
C GLY A 412 -8.87 8.77 -24.82
N VAL A 413 -8.16 9.64 -24.10
CA VAL A 413 -6.93 10.33 -24.55
C VAL A 413 -5.73 9.72 -23.82
N SER A 414 -4.63 9.45 -24.52
CA SER A 414 -3.38 9.03 -23.89
C SER A 414 -2.51 10.25 -23.54
N VAL A 415 -1.48 10.07 -22.71
CA VAL A 415 -0.52 11.13 -22.39
C VAL A 415 0.87 10.73 -22.88
N ASP A 416 1.56 11.65 -23.56
CA ASP A 416 2.93 11.44 -24.02
C ASP A 416 3.92 11.45 -22.83
N ARG A 417 4.18 10.25 -22.32
CA ARG A 417 5.11 10.00 -21.19
C ARG A 417 6.56 10.30 -21.54
N GLU A 418 6.99 10.00 -22.75
CA GLU A 418 8.36 10.26 -23.18
C GLU A 418 8.62 11.77 -23.26
N GLY A 419 7.70 12.53 -23.85
CA GLY A 419 7.77 13.98 -23.88
C GLY A 419 7.76 14.61 -22.49
N PHE A 420 6.93 14.10 -21.56
CA PHE A 420 6.92 14.57 -20.17
C PHE A 420 8.27 14.32 -19.48
N THR A 421 8.81 13.11 -19.61
CA THR A 421 10.13 12.75 -19.09
C THR A 421 11.22 13.65 -19.66
N GLY A 422 11.17 13.93 -20.96
CA GLY A 422 12.11 14.85 -21.61
C GLY A 422 12.04 16.28 -21.07
N GLU A 423 10.85 16.81 -20.77
CA GLU A 423 10.71 18.12 -20.13
C GLU A 423 11.20 18.14 -18.68
N MET A 424 10.95 17.07 -17.92
CA MET A 424 11.50 16.89 -16.56
C MET A 424 13.04 16.88 -16.57
N GLU A 425 13.66 16.20 -17.54
CA GLU A 425 15.11 16.18 -17.71
C GLU A 425 15.66 17.58 -18.04
N LYS A 426 15.05 18.30 -18.99
CA LYS A 426 15.40 19.69 -19.30
C LYS A 426 15.25 20.61 -18.07
N GLN A 427 14.24 20.42 -17.24
CA GLN A 427 14.10 21.17 -15.98
C GLN A 427 15.24 20.86 -15.00
N ARG A 428 15.59 19.58 -14.82
CA ARG A 428 16.72 19.16 -13.97
C ARG A 428 18.04 19.72 -14.46
N GLU A 429 18.28 19.73 -15.77
CA GLU A 429 19.47 20.32 -16.38
C GLU A 429 19.54 21.83 -16.15
N ARG A 430 18.42 22.56 -16.35
CA ARG A 430 18.32 24.00 -16.05
C ARG A 430 18.61 24.29 -14.57
N ALA A 431 18.06 23.50 -13.65
CA ALA A 431 18.31 23.63 -12.22
C ALA A 431 19.78 23.38 -11.86
N ARG A 432 20.43 22.36 -12.45
CA ARG A 432 21.86 22.08 -12.26
C ARG A 432 22.75 23.18 -12.84
N ALA A 433 22.40 23.72 -14.00
CA ALA A 433 23.12 24.84 -14.60
C ALA A 433 23.01 26.11 -13.73
N GLY A 434 21.81 26.44 -13.25
CA GLY A 434 21.58 27.54 -12.32
C GLY A 434 22.31 27.36 -10.98
N ALA A 435 22.34 26.14 -10.45
CA ALA A 435 23.10 25.81 -9.23
C ALA A 435 24.62 26.00 -9.43
N LYS A 436 25.16 25.65 -10.61
CA LYS A 436 26.57 25.92 -10.96
C LYS A 436 26.88 27.42 -11.05
N THR A 437 25.92 28.25 -11.45
CA THR A 437 26.08 29.71 -11.52
C THR A 437 25.98 30.37 -10.14
N VAL A 438 25.23 29.79 -9.20
CA VAL A 438 25.15 30.26 -7.81
C VAL A 438 26.29 29.69 -6.94
N SER A 439 26.86 28.53 -7.30
CA SER A 439 28.00 27.90 -6.62
C SER A 439 29.36 28.41 -7.12
N GLY A 440 29.48 29.71 -7.35
CA GLY A 440 30.76 30.39 -7.45
C GLY A 440 31.40 30.53 -6.07
N GLY A 441 31.86 29.41 -5.50
CA GLY A 441 32.63 29.36 -4.25
C GLY A 441 31.92 28.61 -3.14
N LEU A 442 32.17 27.29 -3.06
CA LEU A 442 32.33 26.49 -1.84
C LEU A 442 32.54 25.04 -2.29
N GLY A 443 33.80 24.64 -2.43
CA GLY A 443 34.18 23.29 -2.85
C GLY A 443 33.70 22.24 -1.86
N LYS A 444 33.28 21.07 -2.37
CA LYS A 444 32.80 19.91 -1.61
C LYS A 444 33.73 19.42 -0.47
N GLY A 445 34.94 19.94 -0.33
CA GLY A 445 35.89 19.60 0.74
C GLY A 445 36.00 20.62 1.89
N LEU A 446 35.42 21.82 1.79
CA LEU A 446 35.63 22.84 2.85
C LEU A 446 34.99 22.42 4.19
N PHE A 447 33.81 21.81 4.15
CA PHE A 447 33.14 21.30 5.35
C PHE A 447 33.92 20.17 6.03
N GLU A 448 34.55 19.29 5.24
CA GLU A 448 35.39 18.20 5.76
C GLU A 448 36.67 18.76 6.40
N GLU A 449 37.36 19.72 5.75
CA GLU A 449 38.54 20.39 6.32
C GLU A 449 38.22 21.17 7.61
N ILE A 450 37.11 21.92 7.64
CA ILE A 450 36.70 22.67 8.83
C ILE A 450 36.38 21.69 9.96
N ARG A 451 35.67 20.58 9.66
CA ARG A 451 35.34 19.56 10.65
C ARG A 451 36.59 18.84 11.17
N GLU A 452 37.58 18.57 10.33
CA GLU A 452 38.85 17.98 10.77
C GLU A 452 39.66 18.91 11.67
N ARG A 453 39.70 20.22 11.39
CA ARG A 453 40.43 21.19 12.23
C ARG A 453 39.73 21.52 13.55
N HIS A 454 38.40 21.62 13.54
CA HIS A 454 37.64 22.18 14.66
C HIS A 454 36.74 21.18 15.39
N GLY A 455 36.62 19.95 14.88
CA GLY A 455 35.76 18.92 15.44
C GLY A 455 34.27 19.09 15.08
N ALA A 456 33.45 18.13 15.52
CA ALA A 456 32.00 18.17 15.31
C ALA A 456 31.30 19.10 16.32
N THR A 457 30.24 19.78 15.88
CA THR A 457 29.37 20.57 16.78
C THR A 457 28.44 19.63 17.56
N ALA A 458 28.43 19.74 18.88
CA ALA A 458 27.53 18.98 19.74
C ALA A 458 26.11 19.59 19.74
N PHE A 459 25.11 18.79 19.38
CA PHE A 459 23.72 19.22 19.46
C PHE A 459 23.24 19.28 20.92
N SER A 460 22.79 20.46 21.36
CA SER A 460 22.36 20.70 22.74
C SER A 460 20.85 21.00 22.87
N GLY A 461 20.10 20.89 21.78
CA GLY A 461 18.68 21.32 21.73
C GLY A 461 17.72 20.49 22.56
N TYR A 462 18.15 19.33 23.07
CA TYR A 462 17.37 18.53 24.03
C TYR A 462 17.52 19.00 25.49
N VAL A 463 18.53 19.84 25.76
CA VAL A 463 18.92 20.21 27.13
C VAL A 463 18.79 21.71 27.37
N SER A 464 18.92 22.53 26.33
CA SER A 464 18.77 23.98 26.44
C SER A 464 18.20 24.59 25.17
N GLU A 465 17.27 25.53 25.35
CA GLU A 465 16.71 26.37 24.28
C GLU A 465 17.61 27.56 23.93
N ARG A 466 18.64 27.83 24.75
CA ARG A 466 19.61 28.91 24.52
C ARG A 466 21.02 28.44 24.78
N ILE A 467 21.93 28.72 23.85
CA ILE A 467 23.35 28.44 24.00
C ILE A 467 24.17 29.63 23.56
N HIS A 468 25.19 29.97 24.36
CA HIS A 468 26.25 30.88 23.93
C HIS A 468 27.37 30.04 23.33
N THR A 469 27.67 30.29 22.06
CA THR A 469 28.72 29.59 21.33
C THR A 469 29.58 30.58 20.55
N THR A 470 30.77 30.15 20.17
CA THR A 470 31.73 30.94 19.39
C THR A 470 31.80 30.37 17.99
N VAL A 471 31.64 31.22 16.98
CA VAL A 471 31.79 30.82 15.57
C VAL A 471 33.28 30.71 15.25
N THR A 472 33.76 29.49 14.99
CA THR A 472 35.19 29.21 14.77
C THR A 472 35.62 29.29 13.31
N ALA A 473 34.66 29.22 12.37
CA ALA A 473 34.86 29.40 10.93
C ALA A 473 33.52 29.89 10.32
N VAL A 474 33.59 30.74 9.29
CA VAL A 474 32.43 31.29 8.55
C VAL A 474 32.59 30.98 7.07
#